data_AF-A0A8T0H1E6-F1
#
_entry.id   AF-A0A8T0H1E6-F1
#
_cell.length_a   1.000
_cell.length_b   1.000
_cell.length_c   1.000
_cell.angle_alpha   90.00
_cell.angle_beta   90.00
_cell.angle_gamma   90.00
#
_symmetry.space_group_name_H-M   'P 1'
#
loop_
_entity.id
_entity.type
_entity.pdbx_description
1 polymer ?
#
loop_
_entity_poly.entity_id
_entity_poly.type
_entity_poly.pdbx_seq_one_letter_code
_entity_poly.pdbx_strand_id
1 'polypeptide(L)'
;MADKGEITPLGVALKEAERGATKSGGEALVEAVLECASKEIGSSSLRSLYSDAAEFSAKRAQELPRDVYERAQRKMANALGVRQVVDGQVVGHALMRASEGGQLNVVRRLRKGQAELRCSVLTPRFLAFALLKAADIGQVEVVEELLRSTNSAVLAMVGHELATKVHTDQYPFITVALTKDWQRKVSGFKSLLPSATYVLQFENLELRGVGSDQETVHEAVRSCYQMYCVWRLMVVAAANGHGGVFREFLMKREDFTARAGATRQALMGYEHPKVAEFNKVRTRIDDEFMRFTSKVTAKLSRDMLLYEIYRSNEGNSVQDGKKGGNAWRCTSKAQFGLWEVLMEVPVLLMEVEGSYQDNDKKQLMRNYHYIKPIIPQIMKLNVQFKVIIDIQPNYAELSVGVNHVRVTFDNQRWEEAETGHFPTRVSLSVTPVAQTLTSVTMTGSSTNTSYKVGVAENVRIGINATLKAAPTAGISFQAGKGTTSKIDGKPWRMEQLPVYNERGGSYTWALTNLHGAGFDRLSPMLQETKTSIWQFGKRVPINPLMVLPFGTNGGVNFTGTEFDDTISWRFAKELENTMVQFNVEGQVHTTYITQDRFWETRVVPFEVKLEQKLEPCGDPAGSDKKKKKKKK
;
A
#
# COMPACT_ATOMS: atom_id res chain seq x y z
N MET A 1 -5.55 -13.84 19.26
CA MET A 1 -5.69 -14.75 20.42
C MET A 1 -4.44 -14.59 21.27
N ALA A 2 -4.58 -14.43 22.59
CA ALA A 2 -3.46 -14.15 23.47
C ALA A 2 -2.62 -15.40 23.76
N ASP A 3 -1.33 -15.16 23.92
CA ASP A 3 -0.24 -16.10 24.09
C ASP A 3 -0.47 -17.14 25.21
N LYS A 4 -0.43 -18.43 24.84
CA LYS A 4 -0.17 -19.57 25.73
C LYS A 4 0.94 -20.44 25.13
N GLY A 5 2.04 -19.82 24.71
CA GLY A 5 3.25 -20.55 24.39
C GLY A 5 3.73 -21.36 25.60
N GLU A 6 3.87 -22.67 25.43
CA GLU A 6 4.53 -23.51 26.42
C GLU A 6 5.93 -22.95 26.70
N ILE A 7 6.24 -22.76 27.98
CA ILE A 7 7.53 -22.20 28.41
C ILE A 7 8.58 -23.30 28.26
N THR A 8 9.13 -23.47 27.05
CA THR A 8 10.21 -24.45 26.83
C THR A 8 11.48 -23.99 27.54
N PRO A 9 12.33 -24.92 28.04
CA PRO A 9 13.59 -24.56 28.71
C PRO A 9 14.48 -23.66 27.85
N LEU A 10 14.54 -23.91 26.53
CA LEU A 10 15.25 -23.06 25.59
C LEU A 10 14.65 -21.64 25.51
N GLY A 11 13.32 -21.52 25.52
CA GLY A 11 12.64 -20.22 25.51
C GLY A 11 12.91 -19.38 26.77
N VAL A 12 13.13 -20.03 27.93
CA VAL A 12 13.59 -19.35 29.16
C VAL A 12 15.03 -18.88 29.00
N ALA A 13 15.94 -19.78 28.63
CA ALA A 13 17.36 -19.46 28.47
C ALA A 13 17.59 -18.32 27.45
N LEU A 14 16.84 -18.30 26.35
CA LEU A 14 16.85 -17.21 25.36
C LEU A 14 16.44 -15.87 25.97
N LYS A 15 15.33 -15.83 26.72
CA LYS A 15 14.84 -14.59 27.37
C LYS A 15 15.79 -14.10 28.47
N GLU A 16 16.46 -14.99 29.17
CA GLU A 16 17.46 -14.65 30.20
C GLU A 16 18.75 -14.11 29.58
N ALA A 17 19.28 -14.77 28.53
CA ALA A 17 20.44 -14.31 27.79
C ALA A 17 20.23 -12.93 27.17
N GLU A 18 19.07 -12.69 26.55
CA GLU A 18 18.70 -11.40 25.98
C GLU A 18 18.60 -10.32 27.06
N ARG A 19 17.86 -10.58 28.16
CA ARG A 19 17.73 -9.66 29.29
C ARG A 19 19.08 -9.34 29.93
N GLY A 20 20.00 -10.30 30.00
CA GLY A 20 21.37 -10.12 30.48
C GLY A 20 22.18 -9.18 29.57
N ALA A 21 22.09 -9.37 28.26
CA ALA A 21 22.73 -8.48 27.28
C ALA A 21 22.17 -7.05 27.36
N THR A 22 20.84 -6.87 27.37
CA THR A 22 20.20 -5.55 27.44
C THR A 22 20.58 -4.78 28.72
N LYS A 23 20.71 -5.48 29.86
CA LYS A 23 21.08 -4.85 31.14
C LYS A 23 22.55 -4.50 31.27
N SER A 24 23.44 -5.30 30.67
CA SER A 24 24.90 -5.11 30.77
C SER A 24 25.47 -4.23 29.66
N GLY A 25 24.75 -4.08 28.54
CA GLY A 25 25.30 -3.51 27.30
C GLY A 25 26.35 -4.40 26.62
N GLY A 26 26.57 -5.62 27.12
CA GLY A 26 27.57 -6.56 26.63
C GLY A 26 27.01 -7.60 25.65
N GLU A 27 27.89 -8.49 25.17
CA GLU A 27 27.51 -9.63 24.33
C GLU A 27 26.64 -10.63 25.12
N ALA A 28 25.64 -11.23 24.45
CA ALA A 28 24.74 -12.20 25.08
C ALA A 28 25.48 -13.49 25.50
N LEU A 29 25.22 -13.97 26.72
CA LEU A 29 25.75 -15.24 27.22
C LEU A 29 24.89 -16.40 26.70
N VAL A 30 25.45 -17.24 25.83
CA VAL A 30 24.70 -18.26 25.08
C VAL A 30 24.92 -19.71 25.57
N GLU A 31 25.69 -19.93 26.64
CA GLU A 31 26.02 -21.30 27.11
C GLU A 31 24.76 -22.12 27.46
N ALA A 32 23.87 -21.60 28.30
CA ALA A 32 22.61 -22.26 28.67
C ALA A 32 21.65 -22.42 27.47
N VAL A 33 21.67 -21.48 26.52
CA VAL A 33 20.90 -21.53 25.27
C VAL A 33 21.36 -22.72 24.42
N LEU A 34 22.68 -22.90 24.27
CA LEU A 34 23.26 -23.98 23.46
C LEU A 34 23.07 -25.35 24.14
N GLU A 35 23.12 -25.43 25.46
CA GLU A 35 22.80 -26.67 26.19
C GLU A 35 21.33 -27.10 25.98
N CYS A 36 20.38 -26.17 26.12
CA CYS A 36 18.97 -26.45 25.86
C CYS A 36 18.71 -26.78 24.38
N ALA A 37 19.36 -26.07 23.45
CA ALA A 37 19.24 -26.34 22.03
C ALA A 37 19.80 -27.72 21.65
N SER A 38 20.87 -28.18 22.30
CA SER A 38 21.45 -29.51 22.10
C SER A 38 20.47 -30.63 22.49
N LYS A 39 19.74 -30.44 23.60
CA LYS A 39 18.69 -31.35 24.06
C LYS A 39 17.50 -31.40 23.08
N GLU A 40 17.04 -30.24 22.57
CA GLU A 40 15.93 -30.19 21.60
C GLU A 40 16.32 -30.78 20.22
N ILE A 41 17.48 -30.40 19.66
CA ILE A 41 17.90 -30.80 18.29
C ILE A 41 18.27 -32.29 18.17
N GLY A 42 18.48 -32.97 19.29
CA GLY A 42 18.69 -34.43 19.36
C GLY A 42 17.42 -35.26 19.16
N SER A 43 16.23 -34.63 19.21
CA SER A 43 14.95 -35.30 18.99
C SER A 43 14.83 -35.90 17.58
N SER A 44 14.12 -37.03 17.46
CA SER A 44 14.01 -37.79 16.19
C SER A 44 13.36 -36.98 15.06
N SER A 45 12.41 -36.10 15.38
CA SER A 45 11.77 -35.19 14.43
C SER A 45 12.77 -34.18 13.86
N LEU A 46 13.55 -33.50 14.70
CA LEU A 46 14.48 -32.46 14.26
C LEU A 46 15.77 -33.00 13.66
N ARG A 47 16.16 -34.24 14.01
CA ARG A 47 17.33 -34.93 13.43
C ARG A 47 17.28 -35.01 11.90
N SER A 48 16.08 -35.19 11.36
CA SER A 48 15.83 -35.24 9.91
C SER A 48 16.25 -33.97 9.15
N LEU A 49 16.32 -32.82 9.83
CA LEU A 49 16.62 -31.51 9.22
C LEU A 49 18.11 -31.33 8.87
N TYR A 50 19.00 -32.12 9.44
CA TYR A 50 20.45 -32.01 9.24
C TYR A 50 21.15 -33.33 8.90
N SER A 51 20.53 -34.49 9.14
CA SER A 51 21.15 -35.81 8.92
C SER A 51 21.54 -36.12 7.47
N ASP A 52 21.01 -35.39 6.49
CA ASP A 52 21.34 -35.54 5.05
C ASP A 52 22.47 -34.61 4.58
N ALA A 53 22.97 -33.72 5.44
CA ALA A 53 24.08 -32.83 5.10
C ALA A 53 25.36 -33.64 4.82
N ALA A 54 26.20 -33.14 3.89
CA ALA A 54 27.38 -33.87 3.42
C ALA A 54 28.36 -34.23 4.55
N GLU A 55 28.43 -33.38 5.58
CA GLU A 55 29.21 -33.57 6.82
C GLU A 55 28.84 -34.83 7.61
N PHE A 56 27.63 -35.38 7.45
CA PHE A 56 27.17 -36.63 8.08
C PHE A 56 27.15 -37.83 7.12
N SER A 57 27.51 -37.64 5.85
CA SER A 57 27.48 -38.69 4.83
C SER A 57 28.82 -39.42 4.70
N ALA A 58 28.86 -40.68 5.10
CA ALA A 58 30.06 -41.53 5.01
C ALA A 58 30.65 -41.65 3.59
N LYS A 59 29.87 -41.37 2.53
CA LYS A 59 30.34 -41.37 1.13
C LYS A 59 30.91 -40.03 0.66
N ARG A 60 30.59 -38.90 1.31
CA ARG A 60 31.15 -37.56 0.99
C ARG A 60 32.17 -37.06 2.04
N ALA A 61 32.31 -37.76 3.15
CA ALA A 61 33.35 -37.53 4.15
C ALA A 61 34.80 -37.71 3.60
N GLN A 62 34.98 -38.20 2.37
CA GLN A 62 36.26 -38.19 1.65
C GLN A 62 36.57 -36.85 0.95
N GLU A 63 35.58 -35.97 0.75
CA GLU A 63 35.72 -34.70 0.02
C GLU A 63 35.89 -33.49 0.95
N LEU A 64 35.40 -33.56 2.20
CA LEU A 64 35.69 -32.57 3.24
C LEU A 64 36.88 -33.04 4.10
N PRO A 65 38.02 -32.33 4.11
CA PRO A 65 39.08 -32.60 5.07
C PRO A 65 38.54 -32.40 6.49
N ARG A 66 38.50 -33.48 7.28
CA ARG A 66 37.90 -33.51 8.63
C ARG A 66 38.50 -32.44 9.56
N ASP A 67 39.77 -32.15 9.38
CA ASP A 67 40.53 -31.10 10.07
C ASP A 67 40.05 -29.67 9.75
N VAL A 68 39.50 -29.41 8.55
CA VAL A 68 38.93 -28.10 8.19
C VAL A 68 37.65 -27.87 8.97
N TYR A 69 36.77 -28.88 9.04
CA TYR A 69 35.52 -28.79 9.78
C TYR A 69 35.75 -28.65 11.30
N GLU A 70 36.63 -29.47 11.87
CA GLU A 70 36.99 -29.37 13.30
C GLU A 70 37.66 -28.02 13.63
N ARG A 71 38.48 -27.46 12.73
CA ARG A 71 39.02 -26.09 12.89
C ARG A 71 37.93 -25.03 12.86
N ALA A 72 36.97 -25.14 11.94
CA ALA A 72 35.84 -24.21 11.84
C ALA A 72 34.93 -24.26 13.09
N GLN A 73 34.65 -25.45 13.63
CA GLN A 73 33.91 -25.60 14.89
C GLN A 73 34.64 -24.96 16.09
N ARG A 74 35.98 -25.06 16.17
CA ARG A 74 36.77 -24.38 17.22
C ARG A 74 36.75 -22.86 17.05
N LYS A 75 36.87 -22.34 15.82
CA LYS A 75 36.69 -20.90 15.53
C LYS A 75 35.30 -20.41 15.97
N MET A 76 34.24 -21.17 15.65
CA MET A 76 32.86 -20.90 16.07
C MET A 76 32.70 -20.89 17.60
N ALA A 77 33.24 -21.88 18.32
CA ALA A 77 33.19 -21.92 19.79
C ALA A 77 33.87 -20.69 20.42
N ASN A 78 35.06 -20.34 19.94
CA ASN A 78 35.78 -19.13 20.36
C ASN A 78 34.98 -17.85 20.07
N ALA A 79 34.37 -17.75 18.88
CA ALA A 79 33.53 -16.62 18.47
C ALA A 79 32.21 -16.50 19.26
N LEU A 80 31.71 -17.63 19.81
CA LEU A 80 30.58 -17.68 20.76
C LEU A 80 31.02 -17.44 22.22
N GLY A 81 32.32 -17.52 22.51
CA GLY A 81 32.88 -17.36 23.86
C GLY A 81 32.66 -18.56 24.78
N VAL A 82 32.43 -19.75 24.20
CA VAL A 82 32.11 -20.97 24.95
C VAL A 82 33.33 -21.91 25.02
N ARG A 83 33.50 -22.58 26.16
CA ARG A 83 34.71 -23.40 26.42
C ARG A 83 34.74 -24.75 25.70
N GLN A 84 33.57 -25.27 25.33
CA GLN A 84 33.42 -26.57 24.69
C GLN A 84 33.20 -26.39 23.18
N VAL A 85 33.62 -27.36 22.38
CA VAL A 85 33.27 -27.41 20.96
C VAL A 85 31.78 -27.66 20.84
N VAL A 86 31.08 -26.84 20.05
CA VAL A 86 29.62 -26.94 19.83
C VAL A 86 29.36 -27.27 18.37
N ASP A 87 28.40 -28.14 18.12
CA ASP A 87 28.05 -28.54 16.76
C ASP A 87 27.24 -27.48 15.99
N GLY A 88 27.40 -27.45 14.67
CA GLY A 88 26.74 -26.49 13.78
C GLY A 88 25.22 -26.53 13.85
N GLN A 89 24.62 -27.73 13.97
CA GLN A 89 23.17 -27.87 14.11
C GLN A 89 22.62 -27.33 15.45
N VAL A 90 23.43 -27.34 16.51
CA VAL A 90 23.02 -26.80 17.83
C VAL A 90 22.95 -25.28 17.76
N VAL A 91 24.00 -24.64 17.22
CA VAL A 91 24.04 -23.19 16.99
C VAL A 91 22.95 -22.75 16.02
N GLY A 92 22.71 -23.55 14.97
CA GLY A 92 21.66 -23.31 13.98
C GLY A 92 20.24 -23.39 14.54
N HIS A 93 19.94 -24.40 15.38
CA HIS A 93 18.65 -24.52 16.05
C HIS A 93 18.43 -23.37 17.05
N ALA A 94 19.46 -23.06 17.85
CA ALA A 94 19.43 -21.91 18.76
C ALA A 94 19.15 -20.59 18.01
N LEU A 95 19.77 -20.38 16.84
CA LEU A 95 19.58 -19.17 16.03
C LEU A 95 18.13 -19.06 15.51
N MET A 96 17.56 -20.17 15.02
CA MET A 96 16.16 -20.21 14.58
C MET A 96 15.20 -19.89 15.73
N ARG A 97 15.41 -20.46 16.92
CA ARG A 97 14.57 -20.24 18.10
C ARG A 97 14.72 -18.82 18.67
N ALA A 98 15.92 -18.24 18.65
CA ALA A 98 16.15 -16.83 18.98
C ALA A 98 15.46 -15.89 17.97
N SER A 99 15.41 -16.28 16.69
CA SER A 99 14.75 -15.52 15.63
C SER A 99 13.23 -15.58 15.69
N GLU A 100 12.66 -16.67 16.21
CA GLU A 100 11.23 -16.76 16.56
C GLU A 100 10.88 -15.80 17.70
N GLY A 101 11.62 -15.86 18.79
CA GLY A 101 11.34 -15.10 20.00
C GLY A 101 11.73 -13.62 19.94
N GLY A 102 12.42 -13.16 18.90
CA GLY A 102 12.86 -11.78 18.76
C GLY A 102 14.07 -11.40 19.63
N GLN A 103 14.89 -12.36 20.06
CA GLN A 103 16.07 -12.10 20.90
C GLN A 103 17.24 -11.56 20.05
N LEU A 104 17.22 -10.26 19.75
CA LEU A 104 18.15 -9.61 18.82
C LEU A 104 19.64 -9.74 19.22
N ASN A 105 19.98 -9.56 20.50
CA ASN A 105 21.37 -9.67 20.95
C ASN A 105 21.87 -11.13 20.97
N VAL A 106 20.98 -12.08 21.28
CA VAL A 106 21.28 -13.51 21.11
C VAL A 106 21.45 -13.86 19.63
N VAL A 107 20.59 -13.37 18.73
CA VAL A 107 20.71 -13.56 17.26
C VAL A 107 22.06 -13.04 16.77
N ARG A 108 22.47 -11.82 17.14
CA ARG A 108 23.80 -11.26 16.82
C ARG A 108 24.93 -12.19 17.26
N ARG A 109 24.89 -12.67 18.50
CA ARG A 109 25.93 -13.55 19.06
C ARG A 109 26.00 -14.88 18.31
N LEU A 110 24.87 -15.55 18.13
CA LEU A 110 24.80 -16.83 17.44
C LEU A 110 25.22 -16.71 15.97
N ARG A 111 24.82 -15.62 15.30
CA ARG A 111 25.20 -15.34 13.91
C ARG A 111 26.70 -15.06 13.74
N LYS A 112 27.33 -14.36 14.69
CA LYS A 112 28.79 -14.16 14.75
C LYS A 112 29.53 -15.50 14.85
N GLY A 113 29.05 -16.43 15.69
CA GLY A 113 29.59 -17.80 15.73
C GLY A 113 29.40 -18.56 14.42
N GLN A 114 28.16 -18.58 13.90
CA GLN A 114 27.82 -19.32 12.69
C GLN A 114 28.58 -18.82 11.44
N ALA A 115 29.04 -17.56 11.42
CA ALA A 115 29.85 -16.99 10.35
C ALA A 115 31.28 -17.57 10.25
N GLU A 116 31.75 -18.27 11.28
CA GLU A 116 33.01 -19.04 11.27
C GLU A 116 32.86 -20.42 10.62
N LEU A 117 31.64 -20.98 10.60
CA LEU A 117 31.35 -22.30 10.04
C LEU A 117 31.11 -22.22 8.51
N ARG A 118 32.08 -21.66 7.78
CA ARG A 118 31.97 -21.32 6.35
C ARG A 118 32.01 -22.53 5.42
N CYS A 119 32.55 -23.65 5.86
CA CYS A 119 32.65 -24.89 5.09
C CYS A 119 31.37 -25.75 5.14
N SER A 120 30.36 -25.37 5.92
CA SER A 120 29.19 -26.21 6.23
C SER A 120 27.93 -25.81 5.48
N VAL A 121 27.18 -26.80 4.98
CA VAL A 121 25.85 -26.58 4.39
C VAL A 121 24.79 -26.27 5.45
N LEU A 122 25.07 -26.55 6.73
CA LEU A 122 24.18 -26.23 7.85
C LEU A 122 24.06 -24.71 8.05
N THR A 123 25.12 -23.95 7.75
CA THR A 123 25.14 -22.49 7.87
C THR A 123 24.03 -21.82 7.02
N PRO A 124 23.98 -21.99 5.68
CA PRO A 124 22.88 -21.46 4.88
C PRO A 124 21.52 -22.11 5.20
N ARG A 125 21.48 -23.39 5.60
CA ARG A 125 20.22 -24.08 5.92
C ARG A 125 19.53 -23.51 7.15
N PHE A 126 20.23 -23.43 8.28
CA PHE A 126 19.66 -22.87 9.50
C PHE A 126 19.45 -21.35 9.41
N LEU A 127 20.20 -20.65 8.55
CA LEU A 127 19.91 -19.26 8.21
C LEU A 127 18.61 -19.12 7.40
N ALA A 128 18.32 -20.05 6.47
CA ALA A 128 17.03 -20.11 5.77
C ALA A 128 15.87 -20.31 6.75
N PHE A 129 16.05 -21.22 7.71
CA PHE A 129 15.10 -21.48 8.79
C PHE A 129 14.85 -20.26 9.67
N ALA A 130 15.92 -19.57 10.10
CA ALA A 130 15.83 -18.34 10.89
C ALA A 130 15.14 -17.20 10.13
N LEU A 131 15.49 -16.96 8.87
CA LEU A 131 14.87 -15.94 8.01
C LEU A 131 13.38 -16.22 7.75
N LEU A 132 13.03 -17.47 7.41
CA LEU A 132 11.64 -17.88 7.21
C LEU A 132 10.81 -17.68 8.49
N LYS A 133 11.37 -18.06 9.64
CA LYS A 133 10.70 -17.93 10.94
C LYS A 133 10.54 -16.47 11.37
N ALA A 134 11.58 -15.64 11.24
CA ALA A 134 11.49 -14.21 11.51
C ALA A 134 10.47 -13.53 10.58
N ALA A 135 10.35 -14.00 9.33
CA ALA A 135 9.33 -13.53 8.39
C ALA A 135 7.91 -14.03 8.68
N ASP A 136 7.75 -15.24 9.22
CA ASP A 136 6.47 -15.80 9.67
C ASP A 136 5.93 -15.08 10.92
N ILE A 137 6.80 -14.64 11.83
CA ILE A 137 6.40 -13.96 13.08
C ILE A 137 6.38 -12.42 12.94
N GLY A 138 7.08 -11.86 11.95
CA GLY A 138 7.14 -10.42 11.71
C GLY A 138 8.25 -9.68 12.47
N GLN A 139 9.32 -10.37 12.85
CA GLN A 139 10.43 -9.83 13.65
C GLN A 139 11.36 -8.95 12.80
N VAL A 140 10.97 -7.69 12.56
CA VAL A 140 11.66 -6.75 11.64
C VAL A 140 13.15 -6.60 11.99
N GLU A 141 13.49 -6.25 13.22
CA GLU A 141 14.88 -6.00 13.65
C GLU A 141 15.78 -7.25 13.48
N VAL A 142 15.22 -8.44 13.68
CA VAL A 142 15.91 -9.72 13.45
C VAL A 142 16.14 -9.95 11.96
N VAL A 143 15.14 -9.69 11.10
CA VAL A 143 15.30 -9.78 9.64
C VAL A 143 16.36 -8.81 9.15
N GLU A 144 16.34 -7.55 9.60
CA GLU A 144 17.39 -6.58 9.29
C GLU A 144 18.79 -7.09 9.67
N GLU A 145 18.98 -7.59 10.89
CA GLU A 145 20.27 -8.08 11.38
C GLU A 145 20.75 -9.32 10.61
N LEU A 146 19.85 -10.26 10.31
CA LEU A 146 20.16 -11.43 9.48
C LEU A 146 20.51 -11.02 8.04
N LEU A 147 19.84 -10.02 7.44
CA LEU A 147 20.14 -9.52 6.10
C LEU A 147 21.38 -8.62 6.02
N ARG A 148 21.72 -7.91 7.11
CA ARG A 148 22.89 -7.05 7.26
C ARG A 148 24.17 -7.87 7.38
N SER A 149 24.12 -8.94 8.17
CA SER A 149 25.23 -9.90 8.37
C SER A 149 25.40 -10.94 7.26
N THR A 150 24.56 -10.90 6.21
CA THR A 150 24.55 -11.90 5.14
C THR A 150 24.97 -11.29 3.81
N ASN A 151 26.11 -11.75 3.29
CA ASN A 151 26.59 -11.38 1.96
C ASN A 151 25.76 -12.05 0.84
N SER A 152 25.91 -11.58 -0.40
CA SER A 152 25.15 -12.06 -1.55
C SER A 152 25.38 -13.56 -1.86
N ALA A 153 26.60 -14.07 -1.66
CA ALA A 153 26.93 -15.48 -1.88
C ALA A 153 26.20 -16.39 -0.87
N VAL A 154 26.21 -16.05 0.42
CA VAL A 154 25.48 -16.79 1.45
C VAL A 154 23.97 -16.74 1.20
N LEU A 155 23.41 -15.60 0.79
CA LEU A 155 21.97 -15.54 0.46
C LEU A 155 21.59 -16.39 -0.78
N ALA A 156 22.50 -16.56 -1.74
CA ALA A 156 22.32 -17.53 -2.82
C ALA A 156 22.25 -18.97 -2.27
N MET A 157 23.15 -19.32 -1.34
CA MET A 157 23.13 -20.64 -0.68
C MET A 157 21.85 -20.86 0.14
N VAL A 158 21.37 -19.84 0.85
CA VAL A 158 20.05 -19.84 1.53
C VAL A 158 18.93 -20.13 0.52
N GLY A 159 18.94 -19.45 -0.63
CA GLY A 159 18.00 -19.70 -1.73
C GLY A 159 18.04 -21.12 -2.28
N HIS A 160 19.23 -21.73 -2.35
CA HIS A 160 19.40 -23.12 -2.79
C HIS A 160 18.85 -24.13 -1.78
N GLU A 161 19.15 -23.96 -0.49
CA GLU A 161 18.55 -24.78 0.59
C GLU A 161 17.02 -24.65 0.57
N LEU A 162 16.49 -23.42 0.44
CA LEU A 162 15.05 -23.20 0.28
C LEU A 162 14.48 -24.02 -0.89
N ALA A 163 15.08 -23.94 -2.08
CA ALA A 163 14.59 -24.61 -3.28
C ALA A 163 14.63 -26.15 -3.19
N THR A 164 15.64 -26.71 -2.51
CA THR A 164 15.98 -28.15 -2.58
C THR A 164 15.67 -28.95 -1.32
N LYS A 165 15.76 -28.34 -0.13
CA LYS A 165 15.66 -29.01 1.18
C LYS A 165 14.52 -28.53 2.05
N VAL A 166 14.11 -27.26 1.92
CA VAL A 166 13.02 -26.69 2.73
C VAL A 166 11.69 -26.81 1.99
N HIS A 167 10.85 -27.77 2.39
CA HIS A 167 9.51 -27.95 1.82
C HIS A 167 8.44 -27.26 2.67
N THR A 168 7.49 -26.56 2.04
CA THR A 168 6.42 -25.81 2.72
C THR A 168 5.47 -26.69 3.52
N ASP A 169 5.26 -27.91 3.05
CA ASP A 169 4.21 -28.81 3.54
C ASP A 169 4.71 -29.69 4.70
N GLN A 170 6.00 -29.61 5.03
CA GLN A 170 6.68 -30.41 6.05
C GLN A 170 7.45 -29.56 7.07
N TYR A 171 7.39 -28.23 6.98
CA TYR A 171 8.22 -27.40 7.83
C TYR A 171 7.59 -27.24 9.22
N PRO A 172 8.19 -27.79 10.30
CA PRO A 172 7.52 -27.96 11.59
C PRO A 172 7.33 -26.65 12.37
N PHE A 173 7.71 -25.50 11.80
CA PHE A 173 7.78 -24.23 12.50
C PHE A 173 7.22 -23.02 11.73
N ILE A 174 6.73 -23.15 10.49
CA ILE A 174 6.09 -22.02 9.79
C ILE A 174 4.58 -22.16 9.94
N THR A 175 3.94 -21.14 10.51
CA THR A 175 2.51 -21.12 10.80
C THR A 175 1.64 -20.60 9.65
N VAL A 176 2.25 -20.01 8.60
CA VAL A 176 1.51 -19.46 7.44
C VAL A 176 0.50 -20.46 6.87
N ALA A 177 -0.79 -20.13 7.02
CA ALA A 177 -1.90 -20.79 6.34
C ALA A 177 -2.01 -20.37 4.85
N LEU A 178 -0.93 -20.53 4.06
CA LEU A 178 -1.04 -20.52 2.61
C LEU A 178 -1.93 -21.70 2.19
N THR A 179 -2.89 -21.47 1.29
CA THR A 179 -3.64 -22.58 0.70
C THR A 179 -2.70 -23.55 -0.03
N LYS A 180 -3.04 -24.84 -0.08
CA LYS A 180 -2.22 -25.85 -0.78
C LYS A 180 -1.92 -25.48 -2.24
N ASP A 181 -2.81 -24.75 -2.89
CA ASP A 181 -2.59 -24.24 -4.26
C ASP A 181 -1.57 -23.10 -4.33
N TRP A 182 -1.48 -22.27 -3.30
CA TRP A 182 -0.43 -21.26 -3.17
C TRP A 182 0.93 -21.90 -2.86
N GLN A 183 0.97 -22.85 -1.93
CA GLN A 183 2.18 -23.65 -1.62
C GLN A 183 2.70 -24.38 -2.88
N ARG A 184 1.81 -25.02 -3.65
CA ARG A 184 2.14 -25.67 -4.92
C ARG A 184 2.70 -24.69 -5.95
N LYS A 185 2.17 -23.47 -6.06
CA LYS A 185 2.68 -22.42 -6.98
C LYS A 185 4.06 -21.91 -6.58
N VAL A 186 4.27 -21.59 -5.29
CA VAL A 186 5.59 -21.17 -4.77
C VAL A 186 6.64 -22.27 -4.99
N SER A 187 6.26 -23.53 -4.74
CA SER A 187 7.10 -24.70 -5.01
C SER A 187 7.35 -24.91 -6.51
N GLY A 188 6.40 -24.54 -7.37
CA GLY A 188 6.52 -24.59 -8.83
C GLY A 188 7.64 -23.71 -9.37
N PHE A 189 7.84 -22.50 -8.82
CA PHE A 189 8.90 -21.59 -9.28
C PHE A 189 10.32 -22.16 -9.13
N LYS A 190 10.53 -23.24 -8.35
CA LYS A 190 11.83 -23.92 -8.28
C LYS A 190 12.26 -24.51 -9.64
N SER A 191 11.31 -24.83 -10.53
CA SER A 191 11.64 -25.36 -11.87
C SER A 191 12.22 -24.31 -12.82
N LEU A 192 12.19 -23.03 -12.44
CA LEU A 192 12.86 -21.96 -13.17
C LEU A 192 14.36 -21.87 -12.80
N LEU A 193 14.78 -22.42 -11.66
CA LEU A 193 16.13 -22.24 -11.16
C LEU A 193 17.16 -23.07 -11.95
N PRO A 194 18.34 -22.49 -12.25
CA PRO A 194 19.41 -23.23 -12.89
C PRO A 194 20.01 -24.28 -11.94
N SER A 195 20.44 -25.41 -12.50
CA SER A 195 21.12 -26.47 -11.75
C SER A 195 22.38 -25.94 -11.07
N ALA A 196 22.47 -26.12 -9.75
CA ALA A 196 23.60 -25.70 -8.94
C ALA A 196 23.99 -26.78 -7.95
N THR A 197 25.25 -26.79 -7.55
CA THR A 197 25.82 -27.66 -6.51
C THR A 197 26.73 -26.87 -5.59
N TYR A 198 26.93 -27.40 -4.39
CA TYR A 198 27.99 -26.92 -3.51
C TYR A 198 29.36 -27.41 -3.98
N VAL A 199 30.36 -26.55 -3.84
CA VAL A 199 31.79 -26.85 -3.97
C VAL A 199 32.51 -26.21 -2.78
N LEU A 200 33.44 -26.93 -2.17
CA LEU A 200 34.31 -26.40 -1.12
C LEU A 200 35.61 -25.87 -1.75
N GLN A 201 35.89 -24.58 -1.62
CA GLN A 201 37.13 -23.97 -2.08
C GLN A 201 37.84 -23.25 -0.92
N PHE A 202 39.06 -23.67 -0.60
CA PHE A 202 39.93 -23.06 0.43
C PHE A 202 39.19 -22.71 1.75
N GLU A 203 38.59 -23.72 2.38
CA GLU A 203 37.75 -23.62 3.60
C GLU A 203 36.37 -22.91 3.46
N ASN A 204 36.02 -22.36 2.30
CA ASN A 204 34.72 -21.71 2.07
C ASN A 204 33.80 -22.57 1.19
N LEU A 205 32.54 -22.68 1.60
CA LEU A 205 31.48 -23.29 0.80
C LEU A 205 30.96 -22.29 -0.23
N GLU A 206 30.89 -22.69 -1.50
CA GLU A 206 30.37 -21.90 -2.60
C GLU A 206 29.24 -22.63 -3.32
N LEU A 207 28.28 -21.86 -3.85
CA LEU A 207 27.24 -22.37 -4.75
C LEU A 207 27.66 -22.10 -6.20
N ARG A 208 27.83 -23.16 -6.98
CA ARG A 208 28.29 -23.11 -8.37
C ARG A 208 27.25 -23.70 -9.32
N GLY A 209 27.12 -23.07 -10.49
CA GLY A 209 26.31 -23.60 -11.60
C GLY A 209 26.93 -24.86 -12.19
N VAL A 210 26.10 -25.86 -12.49
CA VAL A 210 26.56 -27.12 -13.10
C VAL A 210 26.88 -26.91 -14.58
N GLY A 211 28.03 -27.44 -15.05
CA GLY A 211 28.39 -27.45 -16.48
C GLY A 211 29.03 -26.16 -17.02
N SER A 212 29.76 -25.41 -16.18
CA SER A 212 30.66 -24.33 -16.59
C SER A 212 31.59 -23.99 -15.43
N ASP A 213 32.86 -23.71 -15.69
CA ASP A 213 33.85 -23.30 -14.67
C ASP A 213 34.11 -21.78 -14.65
N GLN A 214 33.26 -21.00 -15.34
CA GLN A 214 33.40 -19.55 -15.42
C GLN A 214 32.70 -18.86 -14.25
N GLU A 215 33.43 -18.03 -13.50
CA GLU A 215 32.90 -17.33 -12.34
C GLU A 215 31.74 -16.38 -12.68
N THR A 216 31.74 -15.78 -13.87
CA THR A 216 30.61 -14.95 -14.36
C THR A 216 29.32 -15.76 -14.50
N VAL A 217 29.42 -17.03 -14.87
CA VAL A 217 28.29 -17.96 -14.95
C VAL A 217 27.86 -18.40 -13.55
N HIS A 218 28.80 -18.61 -12.63
CA HIS A 218 28.51 -18.89 -11.22
C HIS A 218 27.80 -17.72 -10.52
N GLU A 219 28.23 -16.47 -10.70
CA GLU A 219 27.56 -15.29 -10.16
C GLU A 219 26.13 -15.14 -10.73
N ALA A 220 25.92 -15.38 -12.02
CA ALA A 220 24.59 -15.33 -12.64
C ALA A 220 23.64 -16.39 -12.05
N VAL A 221 24.15 -17.61 -11.79
CA VAL A 221 23.42 -18.65 -11.04
C VAL A 221 23.12 -18.20 -9.62
N ARG A 222 24.12 -17.69 -8.88
CA ARG A 222 23.95 -17.18 -7.50
C ARG A 222 22.89 -16.07 -7.45
N SER A 223 22.83 -15.18 -8.44
CA SER A 223 21.81 -14.13 -8.54
C SER A 223 20.38 -14.67 -8.74
N CYS A 224 20.20 -15.77 -9.49
CA CYS A 224 18.89 -16.43 -9.59
C CYS A 224 18.40 -16.93 -8.23
N TYR A 225 19.27 -17.58 -7.45
CA TYR A 225 18.94 -18.09 -6.12
C TYR A 225 18.76 -16.98 -5.07
N GLN A 226 19.51 -15.87 -5.15
CA GLN A 226 19.28 -14.67 -4.33
C GLN A 226 17.86 -14.11 -4.55
N MET A 227 17.46 -13.92 -5.80
CA MET A 227 16.15 -13.39 -6.16
C MET A 227 15.02 -14.31 -5.69
N TYR A 228 15.17 -15.63 -5.92
CA TYR A 228 14.25 -16.64 -5.41
C TYR A 228 14.14 -16.64 -3.87
N CYS A 229 15.27 -16.50 -3.16
CA CYS A 229 15.30 -16.44 -1.70
C CYS A 229 14.47 -15.28 -1.17
N VAL A 230 14.74 -14.05 -1.65
CA VAL A 230 14.06 -12.84 -1.19
C VAL A 230 12.56 -12.93 -1.47
N TRP A 231 12.16 -13.30 -2.69
CA TRP A 231 10.74 -13.42 -3.03
C TRP A 231 10.00 -14.48 -2.21
N ARG A 232 10.65 -15.61 -1.93
CA ARG A 232 10.03 -16.67 -1.11
C ARG A 232 9.80 -16.22 0.34
N LEU A 233 10.71 -15.41 0.88
CA LEU A 233 10.55 -14.78 2.20
C LEU A 233 9.49 -13.66 2.17
N MET A 234 9.41 -12.87 1.09
CA MET A 234 8.38 -11.86 0.88
C MET A 234 6.97 -12.47 0.81
N VAL A 235 6.79 -13.62 0.15
CA VAL A 235 5.49 -14.32 0.10
C VAL A 235 5.02 -14.73 1.50
N VAL A 236 5.94 -15.20 2.37
CA VAL A 236 5.65 -15.53 3.77
C VAL A 236 5.23 -14.28 4.56
N ALA A 237 6.03 -13.21 4.50
CA ALA A 237 5.71 -11.95 5.16
C ALA A 237 4.38 -11.34 4.66
N ALA A 238 4.09 -11.45 3.35
CA ALA A 238 2.86 -10.95 2.74
C ALA A 238 1.62 -11.72 3.18
N ALA A 239 1.72 -13.05 3.30
CA ALA A 239 0.61 -13.87 3.75
C ALA A 239 0.18 -13.52 5.18
N ASN A 240 1.14 -13.34 6.08
CA ASN A 240 0.87 -12.97 7.47
C ASN A 240 0.60 -11.47 7.66
N GLY A 241 0.93 -10.64 6.67
CA GLY A 241 0.66 -9.19 6.69
C GLY A 241 1.74 -8.36 7.38
N HIS A 242 2.97 -8.87 7.48
CA HIS A 242 4.07 -8.20 8.18
C HIS A 242 4.73 -7.09 7.34
N GLY A 243 4.10 -5.90 7.38
CA GLY A 243 4.51 -4.67 6.69
C GLY A 243 6.01 -4.38 6.70
N GLY A 244 6.60 -4.26 7.89
CA GLY A 244 8.02 -3.92 8.04
C GLY A 244 8.95 -4.96 7.43
N VAL A 245 8.76 -6.25 7.75
CA VAL A 245 9.57 -7.33 7.19
C VAL A 245 9.47 -7.39 5.66
N PHE A 246 8.27 -7.20 5.11
CA PHE A 246 8.06 -7.19 3.67
C PHE A 246 8.86 -6.06 3.00
N ARG A 247 8.88 -4.86 3.62
CA ARG A 247 9.66 -3.72 3.13
C ARG A 247 11.17 -3.98 3.15
N GLU A 248 11.70 -4.60 4.20
CA GLU A 248 13.13 -4.95 4.27
C GLU A 248 13.56 -5.91 3.16
N PHE A 249 12.74 -6.91 2.87
CA PHE A 249 12.99 -7.79 1.72
C PHE A 249 12.82 -7.08 0.37
N LEU A 250 11.86 -6.16 0.25
CA LEU A 250 11.66 -5.36 -0.97
C LEU A 250 12.86 -4.45 -1.27
N MET A 251 13.42 -3.79 -0.24
CA MET A 251 14.67 -3.05 -0.35
C MET A 251 15.84 -3.97 -0.76
N LYS A 252 15.93 -5.17 -0.17
CA LYS A 252 16.97 -6.15 -0.53
C LYS A 252 16.85 -6.64 -1.99
N ARG A 253 15.62 -6.75 -2.52
CA ARG A 253 15.36 -7.03 -3.94
C ARG A 253 15.86 -5.88 -4.82
N GLU A 254 15.54 -4.64 -4.49
CA GLU A 254 15.97 -3.44 -5.24
C GLU A 254 17.51 -3.36 -5.32
N ASP A 255 18.19 -3.65 -4.20
CA ASP A 255 19.64 -3.80 -4.09
C ASP A 255 20.21 -4.79 -5.14
N PHE A 256 19.57 -5.95 -5.33
CA PHE A 256 20.00 -6.96 -6.31
C PHE A 256 19.66 -6.60 -7.76
N THR A 257 18.56 -5.86 -7.98
CA THR A 257 18.22 -5.34 -9.30
C THR A 257 19.22 -4.26 -9.73
N ALA A 258 19.56 -3.32 -8.83
CA ALA A 258 20.52 -2.25 -9.07
C ALA A 258 21.94 -2.80 -9.35
N ARG A 259 22.43 -3.73 -8.51
CA ARG A 259 23.77 -4.35 -8.69
C ARG A 259 23.89 -5.05 -10.04
N ALA A 260 22.88 -5.82 -10.46
CA ALA A 260 22.91 -6.49 -11.76
C ALA A 260 22.91 -5.50 -12.95
N GLY A 261 22.21 -4.36 -12.82
CA GLY A 261 22.28 -3.27 -13.79
C GLY A 261 23.69 -2.69 -13.94
N ALA A 262 24.33 -2.38 -12.81
CA ALA A 262 25.70 -1.88 -12.78
C ALA A 262 26.72 -2.90 -13.34
N THR A 263 26.58 -4.19 -13.02
CA THR A 263 27.44 -5.25 -13.57
C THR A 263 27.33 -5.36 -15.10
N ARG A 264 26.12 -5.24 -15.67
CA ARG A 264 25.93 -5.24 -17.13
C ARG A 264 26.56 -4.02 -17.80
N GLN A 265 26.47 -2.84 -17.17
CA GLN A 265 27.11 -1.61 -17.69
C GLN A 265 28.65 -1.72 -17.67
N ALA A 266 29.23 -2.28 -16.60
CA ALA A 266 30.68 -2.44 -16.45
C ALA A 266 31.32 -3.38 -17.49
N LEU A 267 30.57 -4.34 -18.04
CA LEU A 267 31.06 -5.31 -19.05
C LEU A 267 31.06 -4.78 -20.49
N MET A 268 30.81 -3.48 -20.71
CA MET A 268 30.71 -2.84 -22.03
C MET A 268 29.83 -3.59 -23.05
N GLY A 269 28.79 -4.29 -22.57
CA GLY A 269 27.86 -5.04 -23.40
C GLY A 269 28.29 -6.45 -23.82
N TYR A 270 29.50 -6.93 -23.49
CA TYR A 270 29.86 -8.33 -23.70
C TYR A 270 29.28 -9.22 -22.59
N GLU A 271 28.23 -9.97 -22.93
CA GLU A 271 27.55 -10.88 -21.99
C GLU A 271 27.69 -12.32 -22.48
N HIS A 272 28.31 -13.19 -21.68
CA HIS A 272 28.47 -14.61 -22.00
C HIS A 272 27.08 -15.26 -22.22
N PRO A 273 26.87 -16.14 -23.23
CA PRO A 273 25.53 -16.62 -23.58
C PRO A 273 24.74 -17.23 -22.41
N LYS A 274 25.39 -18.03 -21.54
CA LYS A 274 24.76 -18.59 -20.33
C LYS A 274 24.40 -17.51 -19.28
N VAL A 275 25.16 -16.42 -19.21
CA VAL A 275 24.85 -15.29 -18.32
C VAL A 275 23.61 -14.55 -18.82
N ALA A 276 23.50 -14.32 -20.13
CA ALA A 276 22.30 -13.74 -20.74
C ALA A 276 21.06 -14.62 -20.56
N GLU A 277 21.21 -15.95 -20.64
CA GLU A 277 20.16 -16.92 -20.34
C GLU A 277 19.72 -16.85 -18.86
N PHE A 278 20.67 -16.94 -17.92
CA PHE A 278 20.36 -16.87 -16.48
C PHE A 278 19.83 -15.49 -16.05
N ASN A 279 20.22 -14.40 -16.71
CA ASN A 279 19.61 -13.10 -16.49
C ASN A 279 18.15 -13.04 -16.95
N LYS A 280 17.78 -13.69 -18.06
CA LYS A 280 16.36 -13.86 -18.46
C LYS A 280 15.59 -14.71 -17.45
N VAL A 281 16.20 -15.78 -16.95
CA VAL A 281 15.62 -16.62 -15.87
C VAL A 281 15.39 -15.79 -14.60
N ARG A 282 16.37 -14.99 -14.16
CA ARG A 282 16.27 -14.12 -12.99
C ARG A 282 15.14 -13.09 -13.13
N THR A 283 15.04 -12.41 -14.27
CA THR A 283 13.94 -11.48 -14.55
C THR A 283 12.59 -12.20 -14.56
N ARG A 284 12.52 -13.41 -15.13
CA ARG A 284 11.30 -14.23 -15.13
C ARG A 284 10.87 -14.65 -13.72
N ILE A 285 11.81 -15.02 -12.86
CA ILE A 285 11.57 -15.29 -11.44
C ILE A 285 10.98 -14.04 -10.77
N ASP A 286 11.60 -12.88 -10.98
CA ASP A 286 11.14 -11.59 -10.42
C ASP A 286 9.70 -11.25 -10.86
N ASP A 287 9.43 -11.33 -12.17
CA ASP A 287 8.12 -11.11 -12.77
C ASP A 287 7.03 -12.07 -12.24
N GLU A 288 7.31 -13.37 -12.22
CA GLU A 288 6.33 -14.38 -11.82
C GLU A 288 6.03 -14.32 -10.31
N PHE A 289 7.06 -14.12 -9.47
CA PHE A 289 6.86 -13.93 -8.03
C PHE A 289 6.20 -12.59 -7.70
N MET A 290 6.52 -11.48 -8.39
CA MET A 290 5.83 -10.21 -8.18
C MET A 290 4.34 -10.35 -8.48
N ARG A 291 3.98 -10.89 -9.65
CA ARG A 291 2.58 -11.14 -10.06
C ARG A 291 1.86 -12.10 -9.10
N PHE A 292 2.57 -13.09 -8.55
CA PHE A 292 2.00 -14.01 -7.58
C PHE A 292 1.78 -13.35 -6.21
N THR A 293 2.78 -12.63 -5.72
CA THR A 293 2.75 -11.93 -4.43
C THR A 293 1.63 -10.89 -4.43
N SER A 294 1.53 -10.03 -5.45
CA SER A 294 0.42 -9.06 -5.58
C SER A 294 -0.96 -9.74 -5.56
N LYS A 295 -1.10 -10.93 -6.15
CA LYS A 295 -2.35 -11.72 -6.11
C LYS A 295 -2.66 -12.29 -4.73
N VAL A 296 -1.65 -12.74 -3.98
CA VAL A 296 -1.79 -13.23 -2.59
C VAL A 296 -2.17 -12.05 -1.67
N THR A 297 -1.38 -10.98 -1.73
CA THR A 297 -1.56 -9.74 -0.98
C THR A 297 -2.96 -9.14 -1.17
N ALA A 298 -3.44 -9.05 -2.41
CA ALA A 298 -4.79 -8.58 -2.72
C ALA A 298 -5.90 -9.49 -2.19
N LYS A 299 -5.76 -10.82 -2.35
CA LYS A 299 -6.74 -11.80 -1.84
C LYS A 299 -6.83 -11.85 -0.31
N LEU A 300 -5.78 -11.41 0.38
CA LEU A 300 -5.72 -11.30 1.84
C LEU A 300 -6.01 -9.87 2.33
N SER A 301 -6.47 -8.98 1.44
CA SER A 301 -6.80 -7.57 1.73
C SER A 301 -5.65 -6.80 2.41
N ARG A 302 -4.40 -7.10 2.04
CA ARG A 302 -3.19 -6.47 2.60
C ARG A 302 -2.79 -5.23 1.80
N ASP A 303 -3.70 -4.26 1.70
CA ASP A 303 -3.59 -3.17 0.73
C ASP A 303 -2.31 -2.32 0.87
N MET A 304 -1.82 -2.09 2.10
CA MET A 304 -0.53 -1.44 2.37
C MET A 304 0.65 -2.15 1.68
N LEU A 305 0.68 -3.48 1.74
CA LEU A 305 1.72 -4.27 1.07
C LEU A 305 1.57 -4.25 -0.45
N LEU A 306 0.33 -4.17 -0.95
CA LEU A 306 0.06 -4.09 -2.38
C LEU A 306 0.54 -2.76 -2.96
N TYR A 307 0.35 -1.68 -2.21
CA TYR A 307 0.88 -0.36 -2.51
C TYR A 307 2.42 -0.35 -2.51
N GLU A 308 3.09 -0.95 -1.53
CA GLU A 308 4.56 -0.99 -1.50
C GLU A 308 5.15 -1.79 -2.68
N ILE A 309 4.54 -2.93 -3.07
CA ILE A 309 4.95 -3.68 -4.29
C ILE A 309 4.87 -2.78 -5.53
N TYR A 310 3.77 -2.03 -5.66
CA TYR A 310 3.55 -1.13 -6.78
C TYR A 310 4.55 0.03 -6.81
N ARG A 311 4.76 0.67 -5.66
CA ARG A 311 5.71 1.78 -5.49
C ARG A 311 7.14 1.39 -5.85
N SER A 312 7.56 0.18 -5.47
CA SER A 312 8.85 -0.40 -5.88
C SER A 312 8.94 -0.63 -7.38
N ASN A 313 7.83 -1.01 -8.03
CA ASN A 313 7.79 -1.27 -9.47
C ASN A 313 7.78 0.00 -10.34
N GLU A 314 7.20 1.11 -9.87
CA GLU A 314 7.17 2.40 -10.58
C GLU A 314 8.48 3.21 -10.45
N GLY A 315 9.40 2.82 -9.57
CA GLY A 315 10.72 3.46 -9.44
C GLY A 315 10.67 4.91 -8.93
N ASN A 316 10.33 5.10 -7.65
CA ASN A 316 10.47 6.37 -6.92
C ASN A 316 9.77 7.61 -7.54
N SER A 317 8.45 7.53 -7.76
CA SER A 317 7.63 8.72 -8.09
C SER A 317 7.08 9.46 -6.86
N VAL A 318 7.24 8.93 -5.63
CA VAL A 318 6.95 9.63 -4.37
C VAL A 318 8.01 9.31 -3.31
N GLN A 319 9.19 9.95 -3.41
CA GLN A 319 10.08 10.17 -2.27
C GLN A 319 10.22 11.66 -2.01
N ASP A 320 9.26 12.22 -1.25
CA ASP A 320 9.48 13.46 -0.53
C ASP A 320 8.62 13.49 0.74
N GLY A 321 9.23 13.84 1.88
CA GLY A 321 8.58 13.80 3.19
C GLY A 321 9.36 13.02 4.25
N LYS A 322 10.40 13.63 4.81
CA LYS A 322 11.03 13.15 6.05
C LYS A 322 10.07 13.30 7.23
N LYS A 323 10.23 12.38 8.20
CA LYS A 323 9.57 12.30 9.53
C LYS A 323 8.11 11.82 9.50
N GLY A 324 7.80 10.97 10.47
CA GLY A 324 6.53 10.26 10.61
C GLY A 324 5.31 11.17 10.57
N GLY A 325 4.62 11.11 9.44
CA GLY A 325 3.19 11.36 9.29
C GLY A 325 2.58 10.15 8.57
N ASN A 326 1.25 10.12 8.46
CA ASN A 326 0.55 9.05 7.76
C ASN A 326 1.07 8.89 6.31
N ALA A 327 0.87 7.70 5.72
CA ALA A 327 1.34 7.38 4.36
C ALA A 327 0.60 8.15 3.24
N TRP A 328 -0.21 9.14 3.61
CA TRP A 328 -0.87 10.12 2.76
C TRP A 328 -0.61 11.53 3.32
N ARG A 329 -0.49 12.51 2.44
CA ARG A 329 -0.12 13.89 2.82
C ARG A 329 -1.37 14.75 2.86
N CYS A 330 -1.65 15.39 3.98
CA CYS A 330 -2.60 16.50 4.08
C CYS A 330 -1.84 17.76 4.50
N THR A 331 -2.10 18.90 3.86
CA THR A 331 -1.49 20.19 4.15
C THR A 331 -2.53 21.29 4.09
N SER A 332 -2.34 22.31 4.92
CA SER A 332 -3.21 23.49 5.00
C SER A 332 -2.40 24.77 4.78
N LYS A 333 -3.05 25.82 4.24
CA LYS A 333 -2.49 27.17 4.11
C LYS A 333 -3.59 28.20 4.35
N ALA A 334 -3.27 29.28 5.06
CA ALA A 334 -4.11 30.47 5.19
C ALA A 334 -3.31 31.70 4.75
N GLN A 335 -3.72 32.36 3.66
CA GLN A 335 -3.07 33.58 3.15
C GLN A 335 -4.10 34.49 2.46
N PHE A 336 -4.04 35.80 2.71
CA PHE A 336 -4.82 36.83 2.01
C PHE A 336 -6.35 36.56 1.92
N GLY A 337 -6.96 36.10 3.02
CA GLY A 337 -8.39 35.77 3.05
C GLY A 337 -8.77 34.51 2.25
N LEU A 338 -7.80 33.67 1.87
CA LEU A 338 -8.01 32.36 1.29
C LEU A 338 -7.47 31.29 2.24
N TRP A 339 -8.28 30.27 2.54
CA TRP A 339 -7.82 29.05 3.17
C TRP A 339 -7.79 27.92 2.14
N GLU A 340 -6.69 27.19 2.05
CA GLU A 340 -6.50 25.99 1.22
C GLU A 340 -6.27 24.77 2.09
N VAL A 341 -6.94 23.66 1.75
CA VAL A 341 -6.65 22.33 2.26
C VAL A 341 -6.37 21.42 1.06
N LEU A 342 -5.16 20.88 1.01
CA LEU A 342 -4.66 20.00 -0.06
C LEU A 342 -4.35 18.63 0.54
N MET A 343 -4.85 17.57 -0.08
CA MET A 343 -4.55 16.20 0.35
C MET A 343 -4.28 15.27 -0.83
N GLU A 344 -3.26 14.43 -0.72
CA GLU A 344 -2.89 13.40 -1.69
C GLU A 344 -2.84 12.03 -1.00
N VAL A 345 -3.66 11.08 -1.47
CA VAL A 345 -3.89 9.78 -0.84
C VAL A 345 -3.87 8.68 -1.91
N PRO A 346 -2.95 7.70 -1.85
CA PRO A 346 -3.07 6.48 -2.65
C PRO A 346 -4.34 5.73 -2.23
N VAL A 347 -5.22 5.41 -3.18
CA VAL A 347 -6.58 4.89 -2.88
C VAL A 347 -6.53 3.57 -2.10
N LEU A 348 -5.50 2.74 -2.31
CA LEU A 348 -5.25 1.52 -1.52
C LEU A 348 -5.04 1.77 -0.01
N LEU A 349 -4.62 2.97 0.39
CA LEU A 349 -4.36 3.30 1.80
C LEU A 349 -5.58 3.91 2.50
N MET A 350 -6.65 4.19 1.75
CA MET A 350 -7.95 4.56 2.32
C MET A 350 -8.59 3.33 2.98
N GLU A 351 -9.21 3.54 4.15
CA GLU A 351 -9.96 2.50 4.87
C GLU A 351 -11.19 2.08 4.07
N VAL A 352 -11.72 0.88 4.30
CA VAL A 352 -12.84 0.34 3.51
C VAL A 352 -14.13 0.38 4.32
N GLU A 353 -15.02 1.30 3.96
CA GLU A 353 -16.35 1.50 4.58
C GLU A 353 -17.28 0.32 4.23
N GLY A 354 -17.18 -0.19 3.00
CA GLY A 354 -17.95 -1.34 2.53
C GLY A 354 -17.37 -1.94 1.27
N SER A 355 -17.68 -3.21 0.99
CA SER A 355 -17.38 -3.82 -0.31
C SER A 355 -18.34 -4.97 -0.60
N TYR A 356 -18.35 -5.42 -1.85
CA TYR A 356 -19.00 -6.66 -2.26
C TYR A 356 -18.59 -7.83 -1.36
N GLN A 357 -19.59 -8.57 -0.89
CA GLN A 357 -19.43 -9.82 -0.14
C GLN A 357 -20.04 -10.96 -0.97
N ASP A 358 -19.26 -12.01 -1.23
CA ASP A 358 -19.74 -13.22 -1.90
C ASP A 358 -20.57 -14.05 -0.90
N ASN A 359 -21.88 -14.17 -1.12
CA ASN A 359 -22.77 -14.87 -0.18
C ASN A 359 -22.37 -16.34 0.04
N ASP A 360 -21.78 -16.99 -0.96
CA ASP A 360 -21.34 -18.39 -0.88
C ASP A 360 -19.98 -18.53 -0.18
N LYS A 361 -19.24 -17.43 0.00
CA LYS A 361 -17.90 -17.42 0.63
C LYS A 361 -17.79 -16.23 1.57
N LYS A 362 -17.93 -16.48 2.87
CA LYS A 362 -17.74 -15.52 3.99
C LYS A 362 -16.30 -14.99 4.15
N GLN A 363 -15.59 -14.77 3.04
CA GLN A 363 -14.27 -14.17 2.96
C GLN A 363 -14.34 -12.98 2.01
N LEU A 364 -13.73 -11.86 2.40
CA LEU A 364 -13.68 -10.62 1.62
C LEU A 364 -12.73 -10.78 0.40
N MET A 365 -13.11 -11.64 -0.54
CA MET A 365 -12.29 -12.06 -1.67
C MET A 365 -12.26 -10.97 -2.75
N ARG A 366 -11.57 -9.86 -2.46
CA ARG A 366 -11.22 -8.86 -3.47
C ARG A 366 -10.33 -9.53 -4.51
N ASN A 367 -10.91 -9.84 -5.67
CA ASN A 367 -10.15 -10.45 -6.75
C ASN A 367 -9.10 -9.45 -7.23
N TYR A 368 -7.85 -9.87 -7.34
CA TYR A 368 -6.75 -9.03 -7.85
C TYR A 368 -7.07 -8.40 -9.20
N HIS A 369 -7.93 -9.03 -10.00
CA HIS A 369 -8.42 -8.45 -11.25
C HIS A 369 -9.10 -7.07 -11.07
N TYR A 370 -9.95 -6.92 -10.05
CA TYR A 370 -10.63 -5.66 -9.73
C TYR A 370 -9.73 -4.66 -9.01
N ILE A 371 -8.82 -5.13 -8.15
CA ILE A 371 -7.91 -4.22 -7.45
C ILE A 371 -6.82 -3.68 -8.40
N LYS A 372 -6.33 -4.46 -9.37
CA LYS A 372 -5.18 -4.08 -10.22
C LYS A 372 -5.31 -2.68 -10.87
N PRO A 373 -6.45 -2.26 -11.45
CA PRO A 373 -6.63 -0.89 -11.98
C PRO A 373 -6.62 0.21 -10.90
N ILE A 374 -6.91 -0.14 -9.64
CA ILE A 374 -7.00 0.77 -8.49
C ILE A 374 -5.64 1.05 -7.86
N ILE A 375 -4.72 0.06 -7.89
CA ILE A 375 -3.36 0.18 -7.36
C ILE A 375 -2.65 1.50 -7.72
N PRO A 376 -2.63 1.97 -9.00
CA PRO A 376 -1.96 3.22 -9.39
C PRO A 376 -2.72 4.52 -9.05
N GLN A 377 -3.90 4.45 -8.45
CA GLN A 377 -4.76 5.62 -8.27
C GLN A 377 -4.36 6.42 -7.03
N ILE A 378 -4.07 7.70 -7.25
CA ILE A 378 -3.84 8.68 -6.19
C ILE A 378 -5.01 9.66 -6.24
N MET A 379 -5.80 9.70 -5.17
CA MET A 379 -6.83 10.70 -4.97
C MET A 379 -6.17 12.01 -4.52
N LYS A 380 -6.54 13.12 -5.17
CA LYS A 380 -6.15 14.47 -4.77
C LYS A 380 -7.40 15.28 -4.43
N LEU A 381 -7.42 15.86 -3.24
CA LEU A 381 -8.42 16.80 -2.76
C LEU A 381 -7.82 18.21 -2.74
N ASN A 382 -8.56 19.19 -3.26
CA ASN A 382 -8.34 20.61 -3.00
C ASN A 382 -9.66 21.22 -2.51
N VAL A 383 -9.63 21.82 -1.32
CA VAL A 383 -10.71 22.64 -0.77
C VAL A 383 -10.18 24.06 -0.61
N GLN A 384 -10.86 25.02 -1.21
CA GLN A 384 -10.63 26.44 -1.00
C GLN A 384 -11.82 27.10 -0.30
N PHE A 385 -11.53 27.88 0.73
CA PHE A 385 -12.49 28.78 1.37
C PHE A 385 -12.10 30.24 1.19
N LYS A 386 -13.10 31.10 0.99
CA LYS A 386 -13.01 32.56 0.97
C LYS A 386 -13.37 33.06 2.37
N VAL A 387 -12.51 33.85 2.98
CA VAL A 387 -12.63 34.31 4.37
C VAL A 387 -12.75 35.82 4.39
N ILE A 388 -13.86 36.30 4.93
CA ILE A 388 -14.17 37.72 5.08
C ILE A 388 -14.19 38.01 6.58
N ILE A 389 -13.51 39.08 6.98
CA ILE A 389 -13.44 39.52 8.38
C ILE A 389 -13.94 40.96 8.42
N ASP A 390 -15.09 41.16 9.04
CA ASP A 390 -15.70 42.46 9.26
C ASP A 390 -15.54 42.88 10.72
N ILE A 391 -15.05 44.10 10.94
CA ILE A 391 -14.70 44.62 12.27
C ILE A 391 -15.75 45.64 12.69
N GLN A 392 -16.67 45.18 13.53
CA GLN A 392 -17.71 46.00 14.11
C GLN A 392 -17.20 46.68 15.40
N PRO A 393 -17.92 47.68 15.95
CA PRO A 393 -17.51 48.37 17.17
C PRO A 393 -17.37 47.43 18.38
N ASN A 394 -18.25 46.43 18.49
CA ASN A 394 -18.38 45.57 19.68
C ASN A 394 -17.87 44.13 19.48
N TYR A 395 -17.56 43.71 18.24
CA TYR A 395 -17.14 42.35 17.90
C TYR A 395 -16.38 42.33 16.58
N ALA A 396 -15.65 41.23 16.31
CA ALA A 396 -15.17 40.90 14.97
C ALA A 396 -15.99 39.72 14.43
N GLU A 397 -16.56 39.86 13.23
CA GLU A 397 -17.30 38.78 12.56
C GLU A 397 -16.45 38.18 11.45
N LEU A 398 -16.20 36.88 11.54
CA LEU A 398 -15.45 36.11 10.54
C LEU A 398 -16.42 35.19 9.84
N SER A 399 -16.51 35.33 8.51
CA SER A 399 -17.38 34.56 7.63
C SER A 399 -16.53 33.75 6.64
N VAL A 400 -16.77 32.45 6.59
CA VAL A 400 -16.10 31.49 5.72
C VAL A 400 -17.11 31.00 4.68
N GLY A 401 -16.85 31.29 3.41
CA GLY A 401 -17.59 30.74 2.26
C GLY A 401 -16.76 29.69 1.53
N VAL A 402 -17.40 28.71 0.91
CA VAL A 402 -16.69 27.74 0.08
C VAL A 402 -16.46 28.35 -1.31
N ASN A 403 -15.19 28.49 -1.71
CA ASN A 403 -14.83 28.98 -3.05
C ASN A 403 -14.87 27.83 -4.06
N HIS A 404 -14.17 26.74 -3.77
CA HIS A 404 -14.28 25.51 -4.54
C HIS A 404 -13.93 24.27 -3.73
N VAL A 405 -14.50 23.13 -4.14
CA VAL A 405 -14.03 21.80 -3.77
C VAL A 405 -13.73 21.05 -5.06
N ARG A 406 -12.59 20.36 -5.10
CA ARG A 406 -12.17 19.53 -6.22
C ARG A 406 -11.62 18.20 -5.70
N VAL A 407 -12.11 17.09 -6.25
CA VAL A 407 -11.56 15.75 -6.00
C VAL A 407 -11.20 15.12 -7.34
N THR A 408 -9.92 14.91 -7.60
CA THR A 408 -9.37 14.30 -8.83
C THR A 408 -8.65 13.00 -8.51
N PHE A 409 -8.54 12.10 -9.49
CA PHE A 409 -7.77 10.86 -9.37
C PHE A 409 -6.73 10.82 -10.47
N ASP A 410 -5.46 10.64 -10.10
CA ASP A 410 -4.40 10.40 -11.08
C ASP A 410 -4.65 9.06 -11.79
N ASN A 411 -4.25 8.99 -13.06
CA ASN A 411 -4.40 7.83 -13.94
C ASN A 411 -5.84 7.35 -14.20
N GLN A 412 -6.87 8.13 -13.85
CA GLN A 412 -8.22 7.88 -14.37
C GLN A 412 -8.26 8.11 -15.88
N ARG A 413 -8.62 7.07 -16.62
CA ARG A 413 -8.98 7.13 -18.04
C ARG A 413 -10.40 6.62 -18.22
N TRP A 414 -11.11 7.14 -19.21
CA TRP A 414 -12.51 6.81 -19.49
C TRP A 414 -12.68 5.52 -20.32
N GLU A 415 -11.79 4.55 -20.12
CA GLU A 415 -11.91 3.19 -20.64
C GLU A 415 -12.32 2.25 -19.50
N GLU A 416 -13.20 1.28 -19.77
CA GLU A 416 -13.78 0.45 -18.70
C GLU A 416 -12.73 -0.31 -17.86
N ALA A 417 -11.68 -0.80 -18.52
CA ALA A 417 -10.56 -1.49 -17.89
C ALA A 417 -9.65 -0.56 -17.03
N GLU A 418 -9.81 0.76 -17.16
CA GLU A 418 -8.99 1.78 -16.51
C GLU A 418 -9.83 2.76 -15.63
N THR A 419 -11.17 2.68 -15.67
CA THR A 419 -12.03 3.44 -14.76
C THR A 419 -11.84 3.00 -13.31
N GLY A 420 -11.76 3.97 -12.40
CA GLY A 420 -11.34 3.78 -11.01
C GLY A 420 -12.37 4.13 -9.96
N HIS A 421 -11.89 4.31 -8.73
CA HIS A 421 -12.69 4.94 -7.68
C HIS A 421 -13.11 6.35 -8.13
N PHE A 422 -14.36 6.72 -7.85
CA PHE A 422 -14.89 8.07 -8.03
C PHE A 422 -15.42 8.58 -6.68
N PRO A 423 -15.49 9.90 -6.43
CA PRO A 423 -15.92 10.38 -5.13
C PRO A 423 -17.44 10.22 -5.01
N THR A 424 -17.92 9.88 -3.82
CA THR A 424 -19.36 9.70 -3.53
C THR A 424 -19.86 10.54 -2.36
N ARG A 425 -18.96 10.93 -1.45
CA ARG A 425 -19.25 11.94 -0.42
C ARG A 425 -17.97 12.68 -0.02
N VAL A 426 -18.03 14.00 0.04
CA VAL A 426 -17.04 14.82 0.74
C VAL A 426 -17.76 15.48 1.90
N SER A 427 -17.25 15.34 3.12
CA SER A 427 -17.76 16.08 4.27
C SER A 427 -16.61 16.71 5.02
N LEU A 428 -16.78 17.96 5.45
CA LEU A 428 -15.83 18.63 6.31
C LEU A 428 -16.55 19.49 7.34
N SER A 429 -15.88 19.78 8.44
CA SER A 429 -16.33 20.67 9.49
C SER A 429 -15.24 21.67 9.81
N VAL A 430 -15.64 22.88 10.17
CA VAL A 430 -14.76 23.97 10.58
C VAL A 430 -15.19 24.37 11.98
N THR A 431 -14.26 24.32 12.94
CA THR A 431 -14.52 24.65 14.35
C THR A 431 -13.44 25.59 14.87
N PRO A 432 -13.80 26.78 15.39
CA PRO A 432 -12.85 27.66 16.07
C PRO A 432 -12.40 27.04 17.39
N VAL A 433 -11.09 27.13 17.67
CA VAL A 433 -10.50 26.69 18.95
C VAL A 433 -10.72 27.75 20.04
N ALA A 434 -10.75 29.03 19.67
CA ALA A 434 -11.07 30.13 20.55
C ALA A 434 -12.57 30.19 20.90
N GLN A 435 -12.92 30.78 22.04
CA GLN A 435 -14.32 31.00 22.42
C GLN A 435 -14.95 32.10 21.57
N THR A 436 -16.17 31.86 21.08
CA THR A 436 -16.97 32.79 20.30
C THR A 436 -18.05 33.44 21.17
N LEU A 437 -18.48 34.65 20.81
CA LEU A 437 -19.61 35.35 21.45
C LEU A 437 -20.97 34.78 21.04
N THR A 438 -21.05 34.16 19.86
CA THR A 438 -22.27 33.53 19.33
C THR A 438 -22.03 32.07 19.02
N SER A 439 -23.13 31.31 18.94
CA SER A 439 -23.16 30.04 18.23
C SER A 439 -22.81 30.25 16.75
N VAL A 440 -22.53 29.14 16.05
CA VAL A 440 -22.32 29.15 14.60
C VAL A 440 -23.55 29.71 13.87
N THR A 441 -23.34 30.63 12.92
CA THR A 441 -24.39 31.14 12.01
C THR A 441 -24.16 30.57 10.62
N MET A 442 -25.24 30.17 9.93
CA MET A 442 -25.20 29.44 8.66
C MET A 442 -26.22 30.05 7.70
N THR A 443 -25.82 30.40 6.46
CA THR A 443 -26.72 31.16 5.56
C THR A 443 -27.57 30.31 4.62
N GLY A 444 -27.29 29.01 4.45
CA GLY A 444 -28.14 28.14 3.64
C GLY A 444 -27.56 26.75 3.32
N SER A 445 -28.44 25.80 2.99
CA SER A 445 -28.09 24.56 2.28
C SER A 445 -28.63 24.66 0.86
N SER A 446 -27.79 24.43 -0.16
CA SER A 446 -28.24 24.51 -1.55
C SER A 446 -29.01 23.26 -1.99
N THR A 447 -30.33 23.39 -2.10
CA THR A 447 -31.18 22.42 -2.80
C THR A 447 -30.99 22.55 -4.31
N ASN A 448 -30.07 21.77 -4.89
CA ASN A 448 -29.96 21.60 -6.34
C ASN A 448 -31.22 20.89 -6.88
N THR A 449 -32.22 21.63 -7.38
CA THR A 449 -33.53 21.05 -7.77
C THR A 449 -34.28 21.70 -8.95
N SER A 450 -34.56 20.89 -9.99
CA SER A 450 -35.79 20.84 -10.83
C SER A 450 -36.13 21.90 -11.89
N TYR A 451 -36.62 21.50 -13.08
CA TYR A 451 -37.00 22.39 -14.21
C TYR A 451 -38.20 21.87 -15.09
N LYS A 452 -38.63 22.62 -16.15
CA LYS A 452 -39.69 22.31 -17.19
C LYS A 452 -39.21 22.34 -18.68
N VAL A 453 -39.57 21.32 -19.51
CA VAL A 453 -39.09 20.99 -20.90
C VAL A 453 -40.27 20.57 -21.77
N GLY A 454 -40.09 20.24 -23.05
CA GLY A 454 -41.07 19.48 -23.83
C GLY A 454 -40.44 18.28 -24.55
N VAL A 455 -41.24 17.25 -24.82
CA VAL A 455 -40.88 16.20 -25.79
C VAL A 455 -40.89 16.83 -27.18
N ALA A 456 -39.74 16.83 -27.85
CA ALA A 456 -39.67 17.16 -29.27
C ALA A 456 -39.92 15.89 -30.10
N GLU A 457 -41.18 15.59 -30.39
CA GLU A 457 -41.50 14.60 -31.41
C GLU A 457 -41.08 15.13 -32.79
N ASN A 458 -40.05 14.49 -33.34
CA ASN A 458 -39.70 14.44 -34.77
C ASN A 458 -40.31 15.51 -35.69
N VAL A 459 -39.66 16.68 -35.79
CA VAL A 459 -39.82 17.53 -36.98
C VAL A 459 -39.09 16.86 -38.15
N ARG A 460 -39.75 15.89 -38.80
CA ARG A 460 -39.33 15.41 -40.12
C ARG A 460 -39.59 16.51 -41.15
N ILE A 461 -38.58 17.34 -41.42
CA ILE A 461 -38.57 18.20 -42.62
C ILE A 461 -38.35 17.30 -43.84
N GLY A 462 -39.42 16.67 -44.30
CA GLY A 462 -39.44 15.91 -45.55
C GLY A 462 -39.45 16.86 -46.74
N ILE A 463 -38.28 17.28 -47.22
CA ILE A 463 -38.18 17.87 -48.56
C ILE A 463 -38.32 16.73 -49.57
N ASN A 464 -39.56 16.52 -50.02
CA ASN A 464 -39.83 15.66 -51.17
C ASN A 464 -39.26 16.32 -52.43
N ALA A 465 -38.01 15.99 -52.77
CA ALA A 465 -37.42 16.29 -54.07
C ALA A 465 -38.05 15.37 -55.14
N THR A 466 -39.29 15.66 -55.54
CA THR A 466 -39.99 14.95 -56.62
C THR A 466 -39.39 15.30 -57.97
N LEU A 467 -38.41 14.51 -58.40
CA LEU A 467 -38.00 14.48 -59.80
C LEU A 467 -39.12 13.87 -60.66
N LYS A 468 -39.89 14.75 -61.30
CA LYS A 468 -40.76 14.52 -62.47
C LYS A 468 -41.96 13.57 -62.29
N ALA A 469 -43.11 14.13 -61.87
CA ALA A 469 -44.29 14.31 -62.75
C ALA A 469 -45.46 14.98 -62.01
N ALA A 470 -46.11 15.95 -62.69
CA ALA A 470 -47.34 16.67 -62.31
C ALA A 470 -47.31 17.57 -61.03
N PRO A 471 -47.93 18.79 -61.08
CA PRO A 471 -47.99 19.70 -59.95
C PRO A 471 -49.36 19.67 -59.24
N THR A 472 -49.38 19.57 -57.90
CA THR A 472 -50.26 20.35 -56.99
C THR A 472 -49.71 20.19 -55.57
N ALA A 473 -49.54 21.29 -54.83
CA ALA A 473 -49.05 21.27 -53.46
C ALA A 473 -50.17 21.00 -52.44
N GLY A 474 -49.84 20.33 -51.34
CA GLY A 474 -50.72 20.18 -50.18
C GLY A 474 -49.91 20.12 -48.89
N ILE A 475 -50.03 21.13 -48.04
CA ILE A 475 -49.44 21.16 -46.70
C ILE A 475 -50.57 20.87 -45.72
N SER A 476 -50.40 19.86 -44.86
CA SER A 476 -51.33 19.56 -43.76
C SER A 476 -50.66 19.81 -42.42
N PHE A 477 -51.40 20.40 -41.49
CA PHE A 477 -50.98 20.64 -40.11
C PHE A 477 -51.93 19.88 -39.17
N GLN A 478 -51.38 19.10 -38.24
CA GLN A 478 -52.12 18.57 -37.09
C GLN A 478 -51.52 19.16 -35.80
N ALA A 479 -52.39 19.67 -34.93
CA ALA A 479 -52.00 20.27 -33.65
C ALA A 479 -52.27 19.28 -32.50
N GLY A 480 -51.21 18.86 -31.80
CA GLY A 480 -51.29 18.07 -30.57
C GLY A 480 -51.11 18.95 -29.32
N LYS A 481 -51.89 18.68 -28.25
CA LYS A 481 -51.69 19.32 -26.95
C LYS A 481 -50.40 18.81 -26.30
N GLY A 482 -49.39 19.68 -26.14
CA GLY A 482 -48.15 19.38 -25.43
C GLY A 482 -48.21 19.68 -23.93
N THR A 483 -47.57 18.83 -23.12
CA THR A 483 -47.37 19.03 -21.66
C THR A 483 -45.86 19.09 -21.36
N THR A 484 -45.43 19.85 -20.34
CA THR A 484 -44.01 20.25 -20.18
C THR A 484 -43.38 19.94 -18.80
N SER A 485 -42.21 19.25 -18.76
CA SER A 485 -41.57 18.69 -17.53
C SER A 485 -40.05 18.31 -17.68
N LYS A 486 -39.07 19.13 -17.22
CA LYS A 486 -37.60 18.97 -17.48
C LYS A 486 -36.90 18.23 -16.35
N ILE A 487 -35.62 18.10 -16.62
CA ILE A 487 -34.56 17.57 -15.82
C ILE A 487 -33.45 18.62 -15.85
N ASP A 488 -33.30 19.38 -14.77
CA ASP A 488 -32.05 20.00 -14.37
C ASP A 488 -31.73 19.47 -12.98
N GLY A 489 -30.49 19.07 -12.81
CA GLY A 489 -29.98 18.55 -11.56
C GLY A 489 -28.55 18.11 -11.78
N LYS A 490 -27.60 18.81 -11.16
CA LYS A 490 -26.30 18.21 -10.91
C LYS A 490 -26.51 17.12 -9.87
N PRO A 491 -25.91 15.93 -10.00
CA PRO A 491 -26.18 14.76 -9.14
C PRO A 491 -25.50 14.89 -7.76
N TRP A 492 -25.21 16.10 -7.32
CA TRP A 492 -24.50 16.40 -6.08
C TRP A 492 -25.33 17.39 -5.27
N ARG A 493 -25.68 17.01 -4.04
CA ARG A 493 -26.38 17.84 -3.06
C ARG A 493 -25.37 18.37 -2.04
N MET A 494 -25.47 19.64 -1.69
CA MET A 494 -24.63 20.31 -0.70
C MET A 494 -25.50 20.69 0.50
N GLU A 495 -25.08 20.28 1.69
CA GLU A 495 -25.79 20.52 2.95
C GLU A 495 -24.89 21.20 3.96
N GLN A 496 -25.48 22.13 4.70
CA GLN A 496 -24.90 22.80 5.85
C GLN A 496 -25.57 22.29 7.13
N LEU A 497 -24.78 21.79 8.08
CA LEU A 497 -25.25 21.27 9.36
C LEU A 497 -24.39 21.81 10.52
N PRO A 498 -24.95 22.14 11.69
CA PRO A 498 -24.16 22.43 12.88
C PRO A 498 -23.44 21.16 13.36
N VAL A 499 -22.24 21.33 13.95
CA VAL A 499 -21.52 20.25 14.64
C VAL A 499 -22.18 19.98 16.00
N TYR A 500 -22.02 18.78 16.55
CA TYR A 500 -22.64 18.32 17.82
C TYR A 500 -22.43 19.23 19.04
N ASN A 501 -21.47 20.16 19.00
CA ASN A 501 -21.17 21.13 20.05
C ASN A 501 -21.66 22.56 19.74
N GLU A 502 -22.36 22.78 18.61
CA GLU A 502 -22.87 24.07 18.10
C GLU A 502 -21.83 25.20 17.89
N ARG A 503 -20.54 24.90 18.10
CA ARG A 503 -19.42 25.82 17.87
C ARG A 503 -18.88 25.75 16.46
N GLY A 504 -18.94 24.57 15.84
CA GLY A 504 -18.51 24.36 14.46
C GLY A 504 -19.69 24.23 13.51
N GLY A 505 -19.42 24.48 12.23
CA GLY A 505 -20.35 24.19 11.14
C GLY A 505 -19.74 23.20 10.15
N SER A 506 -20.57 22.38 9.52
CA SER A 506 -20.17 21.32 8.60
C SER A 506 -20.80 21.50 7.23
N TYR A 507 -20.00 21.27 6.19
CA TYR A 507 -20.44 21.13 4.82
C TYR A 507 -20.39 19.66 4.41
N THR A 508 -21.46 19.15 3.81
CA THR A 508 -21.50 17.81 3.20
C THR A 508 -21.93 17.90 1.75
N TRP A 509 -21.05 17.47 0.84
CA TRP A 509 -21.38 17.19 -0.55
C TRP A 509 -21.61 15.69 -0.72
N ALA A 510 -22.84 15.29 -1.07
CA ALA A 510 -23.21 13.90 -1.26
C ALA A 510 -23.74 13.66 -2.69
N LEU A 511 -23.31 12.55 -3.30
CA LEU A 511 -23.84 12.10 -4.58
C LEU A 511 -25.30 11.64 -4.39
N THR A 512 -26.17 11.98 -5.33
CA THR A 512 -27.59 11.62 -5.33
C THR A 512 -27.98 10.99 -6.66
N ASN A 513 -28.96 10.06 -6.64
CA ASN A 513 -29.59 9.59 -7.86
C ASN A 513 -30.51 10.67 -8.48
N LEU A 514 -31.05 10.42 -9.68
CA LEU A 514 -31.98 11.36 -10.36
C LEU A 514 -33.29 11.62 -9.60
N HIS A 515 -33.61 10.81 -8.58
CA HIS A 515 -34.77 10.99 -7.71
C HIS A 515 -34.44 11.77 -6.42
N GLY A 516 -33.23 12.32 -6.32
CA GLY A 516 -32.77 13.11 -5.17
C GLY A 516 -32.43 12.30 -3.91
N ALA A 517 -32.50 10.97 -3.98
CA ALA A 517 -32.08 10.10 -2.88
C ALA A 517 -30.56 9.94 -2.88
N GLY A 518 -29.97 9.90 -1.68
CA GLY A 518 -28.52 9.75 -1.51
C GLY A 518 -27.97 8.45 -2.11
N PHE A 519 -26.76 8.53 -2.65
CA PHE A 519 -26.02 7.37 -3.13
C PHE A 519 -25.71 6.42 -1.96
N ASP A 520 -26.12 5.17 -2.08
CA ASP A 520 -25.87 4.15 -1.07
C ASP A 520 -24.43 3.61 -1.20
N ARG A 521 -23.60 3.97 -0.23
CA ARG A 521 -22.20 3.55 -0.12
C ARG A 521 -22.04 2.14 0.46
N LEU A 522 -23.06 1.61 1.14
CA LEU A 522 -23.03 0.27 1.76
C LEU A 522 -23.65 -0.79 0.85
N SER A 523 -24.43 -0.39 -0.16
CA SER A 523 -25.03 -1.29 -1.15
C SER A 523 -25.36 -0.56 -2.47
N PRO A 524 -24.37 -0.01 -3.20
CA PRO A 524 -24.60 0.71 -4.45
C PRO A 524 -25.29 -0.16 -5.52
N MET A 525 -25.09 -1.47 -5.48
CA MET A 525 -25.75 -2.46 -6.36
C MET A 525 -27.26 -2.62 -6.10
N LEU A 526 -27.77 -2.24 -4.93
CA LEU A 526 -29.22 -2.23 -4.69
C LEU A 526 -29.90 -1.01 -5.31
N GLN A 527 -29.15 0.02 -5.69
CA GLN A 527 -29.63 1.17 -6.47
C GLN A 527 -29.60 0.90 -8.00
N GLU A 528 -29.03 -0.23 -8.44
CA GLU A 528 -29.05 -0.72 -9.82
C GLU A 528 -30.33 -1.54 -10.08
N THR A 529 -31.48 -0.87 -10.13
CA THR A 529 -32.71 -1.50 -10.64
C THR A 529 -32.61 -1.74 -12.15
N LYS A 530 -33.39 -2.69 -12.70
CA LYS A 530 -33.44 -2.94 -14.16
C LYS A 530 -33.87 -1.71 -15.00
N THR A 531 -34.43 -0.68 -14.37
CA THR A 531 -34.83 0.60 -14.96
C THR A 531 -33.98 1.78 -14.49
N SER A 532 -32.96 1.53 -13.67
CA SER A 532 -32.03 2.55 -13.18
C SER A 532 -31.15 3.05 -14.33
N ILE A 533 -31.01 4.37 -14.46
CA ILE A 533 -29.99 4.99 -15.31
C ILE A 533 -28.56 4.61 -14.89
N TRP A 534 -28.41 4.08 -13.67
CA TRP A 534 -27.18 3.51 -13.14
C TRP A 534 -27.03 2.02 -13.50
N GLN A 535 -27.39 1.61 -14.73
CA GLN A 535 -27.00 0.31 -15.31
C GLN A 535 -25.48 0.32 -15.57
N PHE A 536 -24.70 0.23 -14.50
CA PHE A 536 -23.24 0.15 -14.56
C PHE A 536 -22.79 -1.04 -15.41
N GLY A 537 -23.59 -2.13 -15.43
CA GLY A 537 -23.37 -3.35 -16.21
C GLY A 537 -23.63 -3.32 -17.72
N LYS A 538 -24.08 -2.20 -18.32
CA LYS A 538 -24.15 -2.03 -19.79
C LYS A 538 -23.92 -0.57 -20.19
N ARG A 539 -22.65 -0.19 -20.34
CA ARG A 539 -22.25 1.14 -20.84
C ARG A 539 -22.56 1.31 -22.35
N VAL A 540 -23.82 1.59 -22.68
CA VAL A 540 -24.29 1.94 -24.04
C VAL A 540 -23.70 3.29 -24.47
N PRO A 541 -23.41 3.56 -25.77
CA PRO A 541 -22.56 4.71 -26.18
C PRO A 541 -23.10 6.13 -25.92
N ILE A 542 -24.33 6.28 -25.40
CA ILE A 542 -24.90 7.57 -25.02
C ILE A 542 -24.63 7.80 -23.53
N ASN A 543 -23.52 8.48 -23.32
CA ASN A 543 -22.87 8.82 -22.06
C ASN A 543 -23.82 9.26 -20.90
N PRO A 544 -24.10 8.39 -19.89
CA PRO A 544 -24.83 8.79 -18.68
C PRO A 544 -24.01 9.70 -17.74
N LEU A 545 -22.71 9.86 -18.00
CA LEU A 545 -21.79 10.73 -17.25
C LEU A 545 -21.79 12.18 -17.77
N MET A 546 -22.54 12.52 -18.83
CA MET A 546 -22.75 13.93 -19.26
C MET A 546 -23.41 14.81 -18.19
N VAL A 547 -23.95 14.20 -17.13
CA VAL A 547 -24.64 14.90 -16.02
C VAL A 547 -23.72 15.06 -14.80
N LEU A 548 -22.56 14.38 -14.76
CA LEU A 548 -21.59 14.50 -13.67
C LEU A 548 -20.55 15.59 -13.99
N PRO A 549 -20.23 16.52 -13.06
CA PRO A 549 -19.28 17.60 -13.29
C PRO A 549 -17.82 17.12 -13.13
N PHE A 550 -17.49 16.02 -13.80
CA PHE A 550 -16.11 15.55 -13.94
C PHE A 550 -15.39 16.42 -14.98
N GLY A 551 -14.27 17.03 -14.59
CA GLY A 551 -13.37 17.69 -15.53
C GLY A 551 -12.70 16.69 -16.48
N THR A 552 -11.98 17.20 -17.48
CA THR A 552 -11.19 16.41 -18.44
C THR A 552 -10.21 15.43 -17.79
N ASN A 553 -9.82 15.71 -16.54
CA ASN A 553 -8.86 14.93 -15.75
C ASN A 553 -9.56 14.00 -14.73
N GLY A 554 -10.80 13.58 -15.00
CA GLY A 554 -11.53 12.60 -14.17
C GLY A 554 -12.12 13.10 -12.85
N GLY A 555 -11.74 14.29 -12.38
CA GLY A 555 -12.15 14.79 -11.06
C GLY A 555 -13.42 15.62 -11.01
N VAL A 556 -14.21 15.45 -9.94
CA VAL A 556 -15.39 16.27 -9.65
C VAL A 556 -14.97 17.66 -9.21
N ASN A 557 -15.53 18.69 -9.84
CA ASN A 557 -15.43 20.08 -9.39
C ASN A 557 -16.81 20.55 -8.91
N PHE A 558 -16.90 20.95 -7.64
CA PHE A 558 -18.19 21.27 -7.00
C PHE A 558 -18.69 22.69 -7.31
N THR A 559 -17.87 23.56 -7.93
CA THR A 559 -18.26 24.93 -8.31
C THR A 559 -17.99 25.28 -9.76
N GLY A 560 -18.83 26.18 -10.28
CA GLY A 560 -18.57 27.02 -11.47
C GLY A 560 -18.91 28.50 -11.24
N THR A 561 -19.42 28.82 -10.04
CA THR A 561 -19.77 30.12 -9.48
C THR A 561 -19.54 30.01 -7.97
N GLU A 562 -19.26 31.13 -7.28
CA GLU A 562 -19.05 31.15 -5.83
C GLU A 562 -20.28 30.59 -5.09
N PHE A 563 -20.10 29.92 -3.94
CA PHE A 563 -21.21 29.64 -3.04
C PHE A 563 -21.46 30.88 -2.16
N ASP A 564 -22.64 31.48 -2.27
CA ASP A 564 -23.11 32.52 -1.34
C ASP A 564 -23.38 31.97 0.08
N ASP A 565 -23.40 30.63 0.21
CA ASP A 565 -23.59 29.91 1.47
C ASP A 565 -22.32 29.96 2.35
N THR A 566 -22.38 30.70 3.46
CA THR A 566 -21.28 30.93 4.40
C THR A 566 -21.58 30.42 5.80
N ILE A 567 -20.53 30.14 6.56
CA ILE A 567 -20.55 29.91 8.00
C ILE A 567 -19.88 31.11 8.67
N SER A 568 -20.52 31.75 9.66
CA SER A 568 -19.93 32.87 10.40
C SER A 568 -19.89 32.67 11.91
N TRP A 569 -18.90 33.33 12.52
CA TRP A 569 -18.67 33.38 13.96
C TRP A 569 -18.38 34.82 14.40
N ARG A 570 -18.90 35.21 15.56
CA ARG A 570 -18.53 36.48 16.21
C ARG A 570 -17.54 36.24 17.33
N PHE A 571 -16.44 36.98 17.30
CA PHE A 571 -15.39 36.97 18.31
C PHE A 571 -15.43 38.25 19.15
N ALA A 572 -14.99 38.13 20.40
CA ALA A 572 -14.88 39.27 21.31
C ALA A 572 -13.88 40.31 20.78
N LYS A 573 -14.14 41.59 21.04
CA LYS A 573 -13.38 42.70 20.44
C LYS A 573 -11.91 42.69 20.85
N GLU A 574 -11.59 42.12 22.01
CA GLU A 574 -10.23 41.92 22.52
C GLU A 574 -9.40 40.95 21.66
N LEU A 575 -10.03 40.13 20.82
CA LEU A 575 -9.36 39.22 19.89
C LEU A 575 -9.00 39.88 18.54
N GLU A 576 -9.37 41.15 18.31
CA GLU A 576 -8.98 41.88 17.10
C GLU A 576 -7.45 41.89 16.94
N ASN A 577 -6.97 41.67 15.71
CA ASN A 577 -5.55 41.55 15.36
C ASN A 577 -4.80 40.38 16.02
N THR A 578 -5.47 39.52 16.79
CA THR A 578 -4.88 38.28 17.33
C THR A 578 -4.97 37.12 16.34
N MET A 579 -4.14 36.09 16.53
CA MET A 579 -4.19 34.85 15.75
C MET A 579 -5.17 33.87 16.39
N VAL A 580 -6.21 33.46 15.65
CA VAL A 580 -7.18 32.45 16.06
C VAL A 580 -6.94 31.16 15.29
N GLN A 581 -6.90 30.04 16.02
CA GLN A 581 -6.78 28.70 15.44
C GLN A 581 -8.17 28.12 15.12
N PHE A 582 -8.25 27.41 14.00
CA PHE A 582 -9.40 26.66 13.54
C PHE A 582 -8.98 25.22 13.27
N ASN A 583 -9.74 24.26 13.79
CA ASN A 583 -9.66 22.87 13.38
C ASN A 583 -10.55 22.66 12.15
N VAL A 584 -10.00 22.03 11.12
CA VAL A 584 -10.75 21.55 9.95
C VAL A 584 -10.63 20.03 9.89
N GLU A 585 -11.73 19.36 10.18
CA GLU A 585 -11.84 17.90 10.20
C GLU A 585 -12.76 17.46 9.07
N GLY A 586 -12.38 16.45 8.30
CA GLY A 586 -13.19 15.98 7.18
C GLY A 586 -12.93 14.52 6.78
N GLN A 587 -13.76 14.05 5.86
CA GLN A 587 -13.74 12.70 5.31
C GLN A 587 -14.06 12.74 3.82
N VAL A 588 -13.28 12.03 3.03
CA VAL A 588 -13.59 11.79 1.61
C VAL A 588 -13.92 10.32 1.42
N HIS A 589 -15.11 10.07 0.87
CA HIS A 589 -15.59 8.74 0.50
C HIS A 589 -15.50 8.59 -1.01
N THR A 590 -14.99 7.44 -1.45
CA THR A 590 -14.79 7.11 -2.85
C THR A 590 -15.32 5.71 -3.10
N THR A 591 -16.00 5.49 -4.21
CA THR A 591 -16.59 4.20 -4.55
C THR A 591 -16.07 3.74 -5.91
N TYR A 592 -15.76 2.46 -6.03
CA TYR A 592 -15.50 1.76 -7.28
C TYR A 592 -16.61 0.74 -7.54
N ILE A 593 -16.99 0.58 -8.81
CA ILE A 593 -18.07 -0.31 -9.27
C ILE A 593 -17.67 -0.91 -10.62
N THR A 594 -17.93 -2.21 -10.79
CA THR A 594 -17.73 -2.95 -12.04
C THR A 594 -19.05 -3.45 -12.64
N GLN A 595 -19.02 -3.90 -13.90
CA GLN A 595 -20.20 -4.45 -14.58
C GLN A 595 -20.70 -5.78 -13.97
N ASP A 596 -19.78 -6.55 -13.39
CA ASP A 596 -20.03 -7.88 -12.79
C ASP A 596 -20.33 -7.82 -11.29
N ARG A 597 -20.89 -6.68 -10.83
CA ARG A 597 -21.38 -6.40 -9.47
C ARG A 597 -20.33 -6.29 -8.37
N PHE A 598 -19.04 -6.33 -8.67
CA PHE A 598 -18.04 -5.97 -7.68
C PHE A 598 -18.14 -4.46 -7.38
N TRP A 599 -18.08 -4.12 -6.11
CA TRP A 599 -18.02 -2.74 -5.66
C TRP A 599 -17.19 -2.64 -4.38
N GLU A 600 -16.62 -1.48 -4.15
CA GLU A 600 -15.82 -1.17 -2.96
C GLU A 600 -15.96 0.32 -2.67
N THR A 601 -16.35 0.67 -1.45
CA THR A 601 -16.34 2.04 -0.95
C THR A 601 -15.26 2.20 0.10
N ARG A 602 -14.42 3.22 -0.11
CA ARG A 602 -13.32 3.59 0.75
C ARG A 602 -13.51 4.97 1.33
N VAL A 603 -12.96 5.19 2.52
CA VAL A 603 -13.00 6.46 3.25
C VAL A 603 -11.59 6.83 3.71
N VAL A 604 -11.27 8.12 3.69
CA VAL A 604 -10.08 8.67 4.34
C VAL A 604 -10.47 9.89 5.19
N PRO A 605 -10.21 9.85 6.50
CA PRO A 605 -10.33 11.02 7.35
C PRO A 605 -9.09 11.93 7.21
N PHE A 606 -9.29 13.22 7.43
CA PHE A 606 -8.22 14.21 7.55
C PHE A 606 -8.55 15.23 8.64
N GLU A 607 -7.53 15.68 9.36
CA GLU A 607 -7.59 16.79 10.31
C GLU A 607 -6.43 17.73 9.98
N VAL A 608 -6.71 19.01 9.85
CA VAL A 608 -5.70 20.07 9.73
C VAL A 608 -6.04 21.25 10.61
N LYS A 609 -5.00 21.94 11.07
CA LYS A 609 -5.14 23.22 11.75
C LYS A 609 -4.88 24.36 10.77
N LEU A 610 -5.67 25.41 10.88
CA LEU A 610 -5.52 26.68 10.18
C LEU A 610 -5.38 27.78 11.23
N GLU A 611 -4.55 28.77 10.94
CA GLU A 611 -4.41 29.96 11.78
C GLU A 611 -4.80 31.19 10.95
N GLN A 612 -5.68 32.02 11.51
CA GLN A 612 -6.16 33.23 10.86
C GLN A 612 -6.06 34.40 11.81
N LYS A 613 -5.42 35.49 11.36
CA LYS A 613 -5.40 36.74 12.10
C LYS A 613 -6.77 37.43 11.96
N LEU A 614 -7.34 37.91 13.06
CA LEU A 614 -8.60 38.68 13.05
C LEU A 614 -8.35 40.15 12.65
N GLU A 615 -7.90 40.35 11.41
CA GLU A 615 -7.77 41.66 10.76
C GLU A 615 -8.51 41.64 9.41
N PRO A 616 -8.93 42.78 8.83
CA PRO A 616 -9.66 42.78 7.57
C PRO A 616 -8.81 42.21 6.45
N CYS A 617 -9.30 41.16 5.79
CA CYS A 617 -8.59 40.50 4.71
C CYS A 617 -8.29 41.47 3.55
N GLY A 618 -7.03 41.60 3.17
CA GLY A 618 -6.64 42.37 1.99
C GLY A 618 -7.13 41.71 0.69
N ASP A 619 -7.57 42.53 -0.27
CA ASP A 619 -8.06 42.10 -1.59
C ASP A 619 -6.99 41.23 -2.31
N PRO A 620 -7.24 39.94 -2.61
CA PRO A 620 -6.23 39.02 -3.14
C PRO A 620 -5.76 39.40 -4.55
N ALA A 621 -6.58 40.15 -5.29
CA ALA A 621 -6.11 40.92 -6.44
C ALA A 621 -5.76 42.34 -5.95
N GLY A 622 -4.50 42.77 -6.08
CA GLY A 622 -4.01 44.09 -5.62
C GLY A 622 -4.56 45.30 -6.40
N SER A 623 -5.88 45.43 -6.48
CA SER A 623 -6.62 46.33 -7.36
C SER A 623 -6.71 47.77 -6.83
N ASP A 624 -6.64 47.95 -5.51
CA ASP A 624 -7.08 49.18 -4.86
C ASP A 624 -6.05 50.33 -4.85
N LYS A 625 -4.84 50.10 -5.39
CA LYS A 625 -3.82 51.15 -5.55
C LYS A 625 -4.09 52.15 -6.70
N LYS A 626 -5.12 51.95 -7.53
CA LYS A 626 -5.40 52.83 -8.69
C LYS A 626 -6.60 53.78 -8.59
N LYS A 627 -7.54 53.63 -7.66
CA LYS A 627 -8.75 54.48 -7.62
C LYS A 627 -8.64 55.80 -6.81
N LYS A 628 -7.61 56.00 -5.97
CA LYS A 628 -7.43 57.22 -5.16
C LYS A 628 -6.68 58.39 -5.81
N LYS A 629 -6.39 58.36 -7.13
CA LYS A 629 -5.78 59.47 -7.88
C LYS A 629 -6.60 59.91 -9.11
N LYS A 630 -7.81 60.46 -8.89
CA LYS A 630 -8.44 61.51 -9.72
C LYS A 630 -9.78 61.99 -9.14
N LYS A 631 -9.69 62.95 -8.20
CA LYS A 631 -10.65 64.04 -7.96
C LYS A 631 -9.99 65.04 -7.00
N LYS A 632 -9.31 66.01 -7.58
CA LYS A 632 -9.04 67.33 -7.03
C LYS A 632 -9.68 68.31 -8.02
#